data_AF-A0A966KCA2-F1
#
_entry.id   AF-A0A966KCA2-F1
#
_cell.length_a   1.000
_cell.length_b   1.000
_cell.length_c   1.000
_cell.angle_alpha   90.00
_cell.angle_beta   90.00
_cell.angle_gamma   90.00
#
_symmetry.space_group_name_H-M   'P 1'
#
loop_
_entity.id
_entity.type
_entity.pdbx_description
1 polymer ?
#
loop_
_entity_poly.entity_id
_entity_poly.type
_entity_poly.pdbx_seq_one_letter_code
_entity_poly.pdbx_strand_id
1 'polypeptide(L)'
;MTILEIIQIISVIFGTLIAAPLIVSKKYNKRLLGLIAVAMGSILAMIVQLYAGLYYFFFASAFWLLNSAHAIRKMLRTNREIL
;
A
#
# COMPACT_ATOMS: atom_id res chain seq x y z
N MET A 1 -19.80 10.93 10.85
CA MET A 1 -18.61 10.53 10.08
C MET A 1 -18.48 11.42 8.86
N THR A 2 -17.34 12.07 8.68
CA THR A 2 -17.02 12.85 7.47
C THR A 2 -16.48 11.95 6.37
N ILE A 3 -16.51 12.43 5.12
CA ILE A 3 -15.94 11.69 3.98
C ILE A 3 -14.44 11.40 4.17
N LEU A 4 -13.70 12.30 4.83
CA LEU A 4 -12.27 12.13 5.11
C LEU A 4 -12.02 11.00 6.12
N GLU A 5 -12.86 10.85 7.15
CA GLU A 5 -12.78 9.75 8.10
C GLU A 5 -13.06 8.40 7.43
N ILE A 6 -14.00 8.36 6.48
CA ILE A 6 -14.27 7.14 5.69
C ILE A 6 -13.03 6.77 4.87
N ILE A 7 -12.41 7.74 4.19
CA ILE A 7 -11.18 7.52 3.41
C ILE A 7 -10.03 7.05 4.32
N GLN A 8 -9.89 7.62 5.53
CA GLN A 8 -8.91 7.16 6.53
C GLN A 8 -9.13 5.70 6.91
N ILE A 9 -10.36 5.31 7.25
CA ILE A 9 -10.66 3.92 7.62
C ILE A 9 -10.34 2.98 6.46
N ILE A 10 -10.75 3.31 5.23
CA ILE A 10 -10.44 2.51 4.05
C ILE A 10 -8.92 2.41 3.84
N SER A 11 -8.19 3.52 4.03
CA SER A 11 -6.72 3.54 3.90
C SER A 11 -6.05 2.57 4.86
N VAL A 12 -6.53 2.47 6.10
CA VAL A 12 -6.00 1.55 7.12
C VAL A 12 -6.36 0.10 6.82
N ILE A 13 -7.60 -0.15 6.37
CA ILE A 13 -8.05 -1.49 6.00
C ILE A 13 -7.19 -2.05 4.86
N PHE A 14 -7.00 -1.27 3.79
CA PHE A 14 -6.19 -1.70 2.65
C PHE A 14 -4.70 -1.70 2.96
N GLY A 15 -4.18 -0.61 3.53
CA GLY A 15 -2.75 -0.40 3.77
C GLY A 15 -2.16 -1.29 4.85
N THR A 16 -2.98 -1.76 5.80
CA THR A 16 -2.51 -2.53 6.96
C THR A 16 -3.27 -3.84 7.14
N LEU A 17 -4.59 -3.79 7.33
CA LEU A 17 -5.36 -4.98 7.75
C LEU A 17 -5.34 -6.10 6.70
N ILE A 18 -5.55 -5.74 5.43
CA ILE A 18 -5.53 -6.67 4.31
C ILE A 18 -4.09 -6.90 3.83
N ALA A 19 -3.30 -5.84 3.72
CA ALA A 19 -1.93 -5.90 3.24
C ALA A 19 -1.01 -6.80 4.08
N ALA A 20 -1.03 -6.66 5.41
CA ALA A 20 -0.10 -7.36 6.30
C ALA A 20 -0.17 -8.91 6.16
N PRO A 21 -1.32 -9.57 6.31
CA PRO A 21 -1.40 -11.02 6.16
C PRO A 21 -1.10 -11.49 4.73
N LEU A 22 -1.41 -10.68 3.72
CA LEU A 22 -1.15 -11.00 2.32
C LEU A 22 0.35 -10.94 1.99
N ILE A 23 1.07 -9.93 2.47
CA ILE A 23 2.51 -9.75 2.24
C ILE A 23 3.32 -10.89 2.87
N VAL A 24 2.92 -11.36 4.05
CA VAL A 24 3.60 -12.45 4.78
C VAL A 24 3.36 -13.82 4.13
N SER A 25 2.41 -13.92 3.19
CA SER A 25 2.12 -15.18 2.52
C SER A 25 3.30 -15.69 1.68
N LYS A 26 3.56 -17.01 1.75
CA LYS A 26 4.55 -17.69 0.89
C LYS A 26 4.14 -17.72 -0.59
N LYS A 27 2.85 -17.57 -0.90
CA LYS A 27 2.34 -17.65 -2.28
C LYS A 27 2.61 -16.33 -3.01
N TYR A 28 3.27 -16.41 -4.18
CA TYR A 28 3.58 -15.27 -5.03
C TYR A 28 2.36 -14.35 -5.27
N ASN A 29 1.23 -14.92 -5.72
CA ASN A 29 0.02 -14.16 -6.02
C ASN A 29 -0.54 -13.42 -4.80
N LYS A 30 -0.51 -14.04 -3.62
CA LYS A 30 -1.00 -13.42 -2.37
C LYS A 30 -0.09 -12.28 -1.93
N ARG A 31 1.23 -12.47 -2.01
CA ARG A 31 2.19 -11.43 -1.68
C ARG A 31 2.11 -10.24 -2.63
N LEU A 32 1.91 -10.48 -3.93
CA LEU A 32 1.68 -9.43 -4.92
C LEU A 32 0.41 -8.62 -4.62
N LEU A 33 -0.71 -9.29 -4.30
CA LEU A 33 -1.94 -8.63 -3.87
C LEU A 33 -1.75 -7.80 -2.60
N GLY A 34 -0.95 -8.30 -1.65
CA GLY A 34 -0.60 -7.55 -0.44
C GLY A 34 0.15 -6.27 -0.74
N LEU A 35 1.12 -6.29 -1.66
CA LEU A 35 1.85 -5.09 -2.07
C LEU A 35 0.96 -4.09 -2.82
N ILE A 36 0.01 -4.57 -3.63
CA ILE A 36 -0.98 -3.71 -4.29
C ILE A 36 -1.89 -3.05 -3.25
N ALA A 37 -2.30 -3.80 -2.21
CA ALA A 37 -3.10 -3.26 -1.12
C ALA A 37 -2.33 -2.18 -0.31
N VAL A 38 -1.03 -2.36 -0.07
CA VAL A 38 -0.17 -1.30 0.51
C VAL A 38 -0.16 -0.05 -0.37
N ALA A 39 0.02 -0.21 -1.68
CA ALA A 39 0.05 0.92 -2.60
C ALA A 39 -1.27 1.69 -2.58
N MET A 40 -2.41 0.99 -2.65
CA MET A 40 -3.73 1.60 -2.55
C MET A 40 -3.93 2.32 -1.21
N GLY A 41 -3.66 1.65 -0.09
CA GLY A 41 -3.79 2.25 1.25
C GLY A 41 -2.92 3.50 1.42
N SER A 42 -1.69 3.47 0.89
CA SER A 42 -0.76 4.59 0.93
C SER A 42 -1.28 5.80 0.14
N ILE A 43 -1.86 5.58 -1.05
CA ILE A 43 -2.43 6.66 -1.88
C ILE A 43 -3.61 7.32 -1.14
N LEU A 44 -4.53 6.53 -0.57
CA LEU A 44 -5.66 7.08 0.17
C LEU A 44 -5.19 7.85 1.41
N ALA A 45 -4.20 7.33 2.14
CA ALA A 45 -3.62 7.99 3.30
C ALA A 45 -2.98 9.34 2.92
N MET A 46 -2.24 9.39 1.80
CA MET A 46 -1.63 10.61 1.30
C MET A 46 -2.66 11.72 1.00
N ILE A 47 -3.79 11.38 0.40
CA ILE A 47 -4.87 12.34 0.11
C ILE A 47 -5.33 12.99 1.42
N VAL A 48 -5.71 12.17 2.40
CA VAL A 48 -6.18 12.66 3.71
C VAL A 48 -5.11 13.47 4.43
N GLN A 49 -3.86 12.99 4.45
CA GLN A 49 -2.76 13.67 5.13
C GLN A 49 -2.48 15.05 4.53
N LEU A 50 -2.61 15.18 3.21
CA LEU A 50 -2.46 16.46 2.52
C LEU A 50 -3.59 17.43 2.89
N TYR A 51 -4.84 16.95 2.95
CA TYR A 51 -5.98 17.75 3.45
C TYR A 51 -5.82 18.18 4.91
N ALA A 52 -5.19 17.36 5.75
CA ALA A 52 -4.96 17.65 7.16
C ALA A 52 -3.68 18.47 7.44
N GLY A 53 -2.90 18.83 6.41
CA GLY A 53 -1.62 19.54 6.58
C GLY A 53 -0.50 18.69 7.21
N LEU A 54 -0.65 17.36 7.20
CA LEU A 54 0.25 16.40 7.84
C LEU A 54 1.38 15.96 6.90
N TYR A 55 2.27 16.88 6.53
CA TYR A 55 3.30 16.64 5.52
C TYR A 55 4.30 15.52 5.86
N TYR A 56 4.71 15.37 7.13
CA TYR A 56 5.60 14.27 7.54
C TYR A 56 4.96 12.90 7.28
N PHE A 57 3.67 12.75 7.58
CA PHE A 57 2.94 11.52 7.31
C PHE A 57 2.71 11.30 5.81
N PHE A 58 2.49 12.37 5.05
CA PHE A 58 2.41 12.29 3.58
C PHE A 58 3.68 11.67 2.99
N PHE A 59 4.87 12.14 3.38
CA PHE A 59 6.13 11.58 2.89
C PHE A 59 6.36 10.15 3.38
N ALA A 60 5.95 9.81 4.59
CA ALA A 60 5.99 8.43 5.08
C ALA A 60 5.12 7.50 4.22
N SER A 61 3.90 7.91 3.87
CA SER A 61 3.02 7.15 2.98
C SER A 61 3.58 7.07 1.55
N ALA A 62 4.20 8.16 1.06
CA ALA A 62 4.88 8.16 -0.24
C ALA A 62 6.06 7.17 -0.28
N PHE A 63 6.83 7.06 0.81
CA PHE A 63 7.88 6.05 0.94
C PHE A 63 7.32 4.62 0.82
N TRP A 64 6.23 4.32 1.53
CA TRP A 64 5.57 3.02 1.43
C TRP A 64 5.01 2.72 0.04
N LEU A 65 4.48 3.73 -0.65
CA LEU A 65 4.04 3.62 -2.05
C LEU A 65 5.20 3.29 -2.99
N LEU A 66 6.34 3.98 -2.86
CA LEU A 66 7.52 3.72 -3.68
C LEU A 66 8.11 2.33 -3.40
N ASN A 67 8.18 1.94 -2.13
CA ASN A 67 8.73 0.65 -1.73
C ASN A 67 7.86 -0.52 -2.22
N SER A 68 6.54 -0.39 -2.09
CA SER A 68 5.60 -1.39 -2.65
C SER A 68 5.71 -1.47 -4.16
N ALA A 69 5.77 -0.35 -4.88
CA ALA A 69 5.97 -0.33 -6.33
C ALA A 69 7.31 -1.00 -6.75
N HIS A 70 8.39 -0.72 -6.03
CA HIS A 70 9.69 -1.36 -6.26
C HIS A 70 9.62 -2.88 -6.03
N ALA A 71 9.03 -3.32 -4.93
CA ALA A 71 8.85 -4.73 -4.61
C ALA A 71 8.00 -5.47 -5.66
N ILE A 72 6.91 -4.84 -6.13
CA ILE A 72 6.07 -5.37 -7.22
C ILE A 72 6.89 -5.54 -8.49
N ARG A 73 7.64 -4.50 -8.90
CA ARG A 73 8.50 -4.58 -10.10
C ARG A 73 9.52 -5.70 -10.00
N LYS A 74 10.17 -5.85 -8.84
CA LYS A 74 11.14 -6.94 -8.59
C LYS A 74 10.48 -8.31 -8.69
N MET A 75 9.32 -8.50 -8.03
CA MET A 75 8.58 -9.75 -8.09
C MET A 75 8.14 -10.13 -9.51
N LEU A 76 7.64 -9.16 -10.29
CA LEU A 76 7.22 -9.39 -11.68
C LEU A 76 8.39 -9.75 -12.59
N ARG A 77 9.57 -9.14 -12.40
CA ARG A 77 10.78 -9.51 -13.17
C ARG A 77 11.25 -10.93 -12.86
N THR A 78 11.39 -11.27 -11.58
CA THR A 78 11.81 -12.62 -11.17
C THR A 78 10.86 -13.69 -11.68
N ASN A 79 9.54 -13.44 -11.69
CA ASN A 79 8.59 -14.42 -12.23
C ASN A 79 8.65 -14.56 -13.76
N ARG A 80 9.12 -13.55 -14.49
CA ARG A 80 9.34 -13.64 -15.95
C ARG A 80 10.61 -14.39 -16.32
N GLU A 81 11.62 -14.43 -15.45
CA GLU A 81 12.86 -15.17 -15.69
C GLU A 81 12.72 -16.67 -15.40
N ILE A 82 11.66 -17.08 -14.69
CA ILE A 82 11.37 -18.48 -14.32
C ILE A 82 10.48 -19.19 -15.37
N LEU A 83 9.84 -18.42 -16.25
CA LEU A 83 8.91 -18.88 -17.30
C LEU A 83 9.62 -18.98 -18.65
#